data_AF-A0A1N7QUC8-F1
#
_entry.id   AF-A0A1N7QUC8-F1
#
_cell.length_a   1.000
_cell.length_b   1.000
_cell.length_c   1.000
_cell.angle_alpha   90.00
_cell.angle_beta   90.00
_cell.angle_gamma   90.00
#
_symmetry.space_group_name_H-M   'P 1'
#
loop_
_entity.id
_entity.type
_entity.pdbx_description
1 polymer ?
#
loop_
_entity_poly.entity_id
_entity_poly.type
_entity_poly.pdbx_seq_one_letter_code
_entity_poly.pdbx_strand_id
1 'polypeptide(L)'
;MFMENKKILCLFLFFFACKEKNIEQCNLGDTPMGNYVFFIGFNDKIGKITFESLSSKNRSFSYQNPNLEYNGVKEFRLKINTTTIDILQKDCVIIIDDSLKFKISGVKVNKVQRSTMWNKKLFCELNEYKLNDSLIENHNGISVYR
;
A
#
# COMPACT_ATOMS: atom_id res chain seq x y z
N MET A 1 7.45 -73.35 7.90
CA MET A 1 7.31 -72.82 6.52
C MET A 1 6.17 -71.82 6.53
N PHE A 2 6.51 -70.55 6.36
CA PHE A 2 5.69 -69.36 6.08
C PHE A 2 4.32 -69.19 6.76
N MET A 3 4.24 -68.17 7.62
CA MET A 3 3.26 -67.08 7.47
C MET A 3 3.78 -65.87 8.25
N GLU A 4 4.79 -65.21 7.68
CA GLU A 4 5.25 -63.91 8.15
C GLU A 4 4.24 -62.83 7.76
N ASN A 5 3.83 -62.09 8.79
CA ASN A 5 3.29 -60.74 8.72
C ASN A 5 3.97 -59.91 7.63
N LYS A 6 3.17 -59.27 6.78
CA LYS A 6 3.43 -57.94 6.20
C LYS A 6 2.23 -57.53 5.34
N LYS A 7 1.12 -57.21 6.02
CA LYS A 7 0.13 -56.31 5.42
C LYS A 7 0.74 -54.91 5.39
N ILE A 8 1.24 -54.62 4.20
CA ILE A 8 1.37 -53.32 3.56
C ILE A 8 0.30 -52.32 4.04
N LEU A 9 0.69 -51.04 4.00
CA LEU A 9 -0.16 -49.84 3.98
C LEU A 9 -0.44 -49.15 5.33
N CYS A 10 0.60 -48.65 6.00
CA CYS A 10 0.46 -47.45 6.83
C CYS A 10 1.11 -46.26 6.13
N LEU A 11 0.28 -45.64 5.28
CA LEU A 11 0.18 -44.22 5.00
C LEU A 11 1.47 -43.38 5.11
N PHE A 12 2.07 -43.22 3.93
CA PHE A 12 3.04 -42.19 3.54
C PHE A 12 2.41 -40.77 3.49
N LEU A 13 1.63 -40.35 4.50
CA LEU A 13 0.84 -39.10 4.43
C LEU A 13 0.76 -38.29 5.74
N PHE A 14 1.87 -38.08 6.43
CA PHE A 14 1.95 -36.98 7.42
C PHE A 14 3.19 -36.09 7.30
N PHE A 15 3.88 -36.13 6.15
CA PHE A 15 4.53 -34.92 5.64
C PHE A 15 3.46 -34.03 4.97
N PHE A 16 2.44 -33.64 5.74
CA PHE A 16 1.91 -32.29 5.58
C PHE A 16 3.03 -31.37 6.06
N ALA A 17 4.03 -31.20 5.20
CA ALA A 17 4.65 -29.90 5.05
C ALA A 17 3.46 -28.95 4.99
N CYS A 18 3.27 -28.17 6.07
CA CYS A 18 2.62 -26.89 5.93
C CYS A 18 3.39 -26.24 4.80
N LYS A 19 2.83 -26.31 3.58
CA LYS A 19 3.17 -25.38 2.53
C LYS A 19 2.96 -24.04 3.20
N GLU A 20 4.05 -23.42 3.64
CA GLU A 20 4.08 -21.99 3.86
C GLU A 20 3.50 -21.44 2.57
N LYS A 21 2.22 -21.03 2.62
CA LYS A 21 1.59 -20.36 1.51
C LYS A 21 2.54 -19.22 1.20
N ASN A 22 3.13 -19.27 0.01
CA ASN A 22 3.95 -18.22 -0.57
C ASN A 22 3.44 -16.88 -0.03
N ILE A 23 4.31 -16.21 0.72
CA ILE A 23 4.00 -14.98 1.42
C ILE A 23 3.52 -13.98 0.37
N GLU A 24 2.20 -13.78 0.25
CA GLU A 24 1.64 -12.70 -0.55
C GLU A 24 2.28 -11.40 -0.06
N GLN A 25 3.12 -10.81 -0.90
CA GLN A 25 3.67 -9.46 -0.71
C GLN A 25 2.50 -8.48 -0.63
N CYS A 26 2.50 -7.63 0.39
CA CYS A 26 1.53 -6.56 0.51
C CYS A 26 1.93 -5.39 -0.38
N ASN A 27 0.96 -4.82 -1.10
CA ASN A 27 1.10 -3.58 -1.83
C ASN A 27 0.34 -2.45 -1.16
N LEU A 28 0.61 -1.21 -1.58
CA LEU A 28 -0.08 -0.03 -1.06
C LEU A 28 -1.59 -0.16 -1.29
N GLY A 29 -2.01 -0.66 -2.46
CA GLY A 29 -3.42 -0.89 -2.79
C GLY A 29 -4.13 -1.92 -1.91
N ASP A 30 -3.41 -2.77 -1.17
CA ASP A 30 -3.97 -3.75 -0.24
C ASP A 30 -4.22 -3.16 1.15
N THR A 31 -3.76 -1.93 1.40
CA THR A 31 -3.97 -1.23 2.67
C THR A 31 -5.36 -0.56 2.70
N PRO A 32 -5.98 -0.39 3.88
CA PRO A 32 -7.33 0.18 3.99
C PRO A 32 -7.49 1.58 3.36
N MET A 33 -6.44 2.40 3.33
CA MET A 33 -6.45 3.74 2.71
C MET A 33 -5.53 3.83 1.50
N GLY A 34 -5.12 2.71 0.93
CA GLY A 34 -4.15 2.65 -0.18
C GLY A 34 -4.59 3.37 -1.45
N ASN A 35 -5.90 3.54 -1.62
CA ASN A 35 -6.54 4.23 -2.72
C ASN A 35 -6.83 5.71 -2.42
N TYR A 36 -6.25 6.28 -1.37
CA TYR A 36 -6.37 7.70 -1.05
C TYR A 36 -5.00 8.36 -0.85
N VAL A 37 -4.91 9.62 -1.26
CA VAL A 37 -3.83 10.54 -0.90
C VAL A 37 -4.43 11.71 -0.15
N PHE A 38 -3.86 12.04 1.00
CA PHE A 38 -4.35 13.07 1.91
C PHE A 38 -3.54 14.37 1.72
N PHE A 39 -4.23 15.50 1.67
CA PHE A 39 -3.68 16.83 1.47
C PHE A 39 -4.05 17.68 2.69
N ILE A 40 -3.07 17.90 3.56
CA ILE A 40 -3.23 18.58 4.85
C ILE A 40 -2.70 20.02 4.73
N GLY A 41 -3.51 20.99 5.14
CA GLY A 41 -3.17 22.42 5.02
C GLY A 41 -3.41 23.01 3.63
N PHE A 42 -4.02 22.25 2.72
CA PHE A 42 -4.47 22.70 1.41
C PHE A 42 -5.90 23.23 1.46
N ASN A 43 -6.34 23.89 0.39
CA ASN A 43 -7.72 24.27 0.16
C ASN A 43 -8.36 23.39 -0.92
N ASP A 44 -9.68 23.50 -1.08
CA ASP A 44 -10.50 22.76 -2.02
C ASP A 44 -10.31 23.17 -3.49
N LYS A 45 -9.56 24.25 -3.77
CA LYS A 45 -9.42 24.85 -5.11
C LYS A 45 -8.22 24.34 -5.90
N ILE A 46 -7.69 23.16 -5.57
CA ILE A 46 -6.62 22.56 -6.35
C ILE A 46 -7.14 22.27 -7.77
N GLY A 47 -6.56 22.91 -8.78
CA GLY A 47 -6.98 22.75 -10.18
C GLY A 47 -6.37 21.52 -10.84
N LYS A 48 -5.19 21.10 -10.41
CA LYS A 48 -4.48 19.95 -10.99
C LYS A 48 -3.57 19.25 -9.98
N ILE A 49 -3.61 17.92 -9.98
CA ILE A 49 -2.66 17.08 -9.24
C ILE A 49 -2.03 16.09 -10.21
N THR A 50 -0.71 16.12 -10.36
CA THR A 50 0.06 15.21 -11.21
C THR A 50 0.96 14.33 -10.35
N PHE A 51 0.96 13.03 -10.63
CA PHE A 51 1.87 12.06 -10.06
C PHE A 51 2.85 11.64 -11.14
N GLU A 52 4.14 11.92 -10.93
CA GLU A 52 5.21 11.61 -11.89
C GLU A 52 6.18 10.60 -11.26
N SER A 53 6.36 9.45 -11.91
CA SER A 53 7.29 8.41 -11.46
C SER A 53 8.74 8.90 -11.53
N LEU A 54 9.50 8.69 -10.46
CA LEU A 54 10.94 8.94 -10.43
C LEU A 54 11.75 7.79 -11.04
N SER A 55 11.21 6.57 -11.00
CA SER A 55 11.91 5.36 -11.45
C SER A 55 11.76 5.07 -12.94
N SER A 56 10.74 5.63 -13.61
CA SER A 56 10.47 5.40 -15.02
C SER A 56 10.16 6.72 -15.72
N LYS A 57 11.11 7.21 -16.52
CA LYS A 57 10.91 8.37 -17.40
C LYS A 57 9.63 8.17 -18.23
N ASN A 58 8.74 9.16 -18.22
CA ASN A 58 7.45 9.21 -18.93
C ASN A 58 6.25 8.50 -18.29
N ARG A 59 6.34 7.94 -17.07
CA ARG A 59 5.15 7.45 -16.36
C ARG A 59 4.58 8.54 -15.46
N SER A 60 3.57 9.26 -15.95
CA SER A 60 2.83 10.24 -15.17
C SER A 60 1.33 10.05 -15.28
N PHE A 61 0.59 10.48 -14.27
CA PHE A 61 -0.86 10.50 -14.27
C PHE A 61 -1.35 11.81 -13.65
N SER A 62 -2.38 12.44 -14.23
CA SER A 62 -2.89 13.73 -13.75
C SER A 62 -4.39 13.70 -13.52
N TYR A 63 -4.81 14.32 -12.43
CA TYR A 63 -6.19 14.63 -12.11
C TYR A 63 -6.42 16.12 -12.38
N GLN A 64 -7.32 16.44 -13.31
CA GLN A 64 -7.76 17.81 -13.61
C GLN A 64 -9.05 18.09 -12.84
N ASN A 65 -9.13 19.26 -12.21
CA ASN A 65 -10.20 19.63 -11.27
C ASN A 65 -10.56 18.46 -10.34
N PRO A 66 -9.58 17.91 -9.58
CA PRO A 66 -9.78 16.73 -8.75
C PRO A 66 -10.96 16.91 -7.81
N ASN A 67 -11.86 15.92 -7.78
CA ASN A 67 -12.94 15.88 -6.80
C ASN A 67 -12.37 15.49 -5.43
N LEU A 68 -11.94 16.48 -4.66
CA LEU A 68 -11.37 16.29 -3.33
C LEU A 68 -12.50 16.19 -2.29
N GLU A 69 -12.45 15.15 -1.47
CA GLU A 69 -13.39 14.96 -0.38
C GLU A 69 -12.83 15.60 0.90
N TYR A 70 -13.62 16.46 1.55
CA TYR A 70 -13.26 17.04 2.84
C TYR A 70 -13.52 16.03 3.97
N ASN A 71 -12.51 15.75 4.78
CA ASN A 71 -12.59 14.75 5.87
C ASN A 71 -12.54 15.39 7.28
N GLY A 72 -12.55 16.72 7.39
CA GLY A 72 -12.43 17.44 8.65
C GLY A 72 -11.29 18.46 8.62
N VAL A 73 -10.82 18.91 9.80
CA VAL A 73 -9.97 20.10 9.99
C VAL A 73 -8.80 20.17 8.99
N LYS A 74 -9.00 20.94 7.90
CA LYS A 74 -8.02 21.24 6.84
C LYS A 74 -7.41 20.00 6.15
N GLU A 75 -8.16 18.90 6.11
CA GLU A 75 -7.76 17.68 5.43
C GLU A 75 -8.70 17.41 4.25
N PHE A 76 -8.10 17.34 3.07
CA PHE A 76 -8.76 16.87 1.84
C PHE A 76 -8.15 15.54 1.43
N ARG A 77 -8.95 14.64 0.85
CA ARG A 77 -8.45 13.39 0.27
C ARG A 77 -8.84 13.28 -1.20
N LEU A 78 -7.89 12.79 -1.99
CA LEU A 78 -8.10 12.38 -3.37
C LEU A 78 -8.21 10.87 -3.41
N LYS A 79 -9.31 10.36 -3.97
CA LYS A 79 -9.39 8.94 -4.34
C LYS A 79 -8.57 8.71 -5.61
N ILE A 80 -7.62 7.80 -5.55
CA ILE A 80 -6.69 7.50 -6.64
C ILE A 80 -6.97 6.12 -7.26
N ASN A 81 -6.61 5.99 -8.54
CA ASN A 81 -6.72 4.73 -9.28
C ASN A 81 -5.46 3.84 -9.11
N THR A 82 -5.55 2.62 -9.62
CA THR A 82 -4.45 1.62 -9.59
C THR A 82 -3.18 2.12 -10.28
N THR A 83 -3.30 2.86 -11.38
CA THR A 83 -2.14 3.45 -12.06
C THR A 83 -1.36 4.42 -11.16
N THR A 84 -2.08 5.21 -10.36
CA THR A 84 -1.48 6.17 -9.43
C THR A 84 -0.86 5.45 -8.23
N ILE A 85 -1.53 4.41 -7.72
CA ILE A 85 -0.99 3.53 -6.67
C ILE A 85 0.36 2.95 -7.10
N ASP A 86 0.43 2.40 -8.32
CA ASP A 86 1.68 1.85 -8.87
C ASP A 86 2.80 2.90 -8.98
N ILE A 87 2.45 4.16 -9.27
CA ILE A 87 3.41 5.26 -9.34
C ILE A 87 3.93 5.59 -7.94
N LEU A 88 3.03 5.71 -6.96
CA LEU A 88 3.39 6.02 -5.57
C LEU A 88 4.31 4.95 -4.95
N GLN A 89 4.07 3.67 -5.25
CA GLN A 89 4.90 2.58 -4.74
C GLN A 89 6.34 2.58 -5.29
N LYS A 90 6.61 3.24 -6.42
CA LYS A 90 7.91 3.21 -7.12
C LYS A 90 8.65 4.54 -7.08
N ASP A 91 8.40 5.32 -6.02
CA ASP A 91 8.84 6.69 -5.82
C ASP A 91 8.28 7.65 -6.87
N CYS A 92 7.75 8.79 -6.43
CA CYS A 92 7.15 9.76 -7.32
C CYS A 92 7.33 11.20 -6.84
N VAL A 93 7.05 12.14 -7.74
CA VAL A 93 6.81 13.53 -7.41
C VAL A 93 5.32 13.80 -7.59
N ILE A 94 4.69 14.31 -6.53
CA ILE A 94 3.35 14.87 -6.58
C ILE A 94 3.51 16.35 -6.90
N ILE A 95 2.90 16.80 -7.99
CA ILE A 95 2.92 18.19 -8.46
C ILE A 95 1.51 18.75 -8.36
N ILE A 96 1.33 19.82 -7.60
CA ILE A 96 0.05 20.50 -7.41
C ILE A 96 0.09 21.84 -8.14
N ASP A 97 -0.90 22.07 -9.00
CA ASP A 97 -1.06 23.29 -9.82
C ASP A 97 0.26 23.71 -10.51
N ASP A 98 0.97 22.73 -11.05
CA ASP A 98 2.24 22.86 -11.80
C ASP A 98 3.40 23.54 -11.04
N SER A 99 3.23 23.84 -9.75
CA SER A 99 4.14 24.70 -8.97
C SER A 99 4.65 24.04 -7.70
N LEU A 100 3.77 23.47 -6.88
CA LEU A 100 4.15 22.84 -5.62
C LEU A 100 4.55 21.39 -5.88
N LYS A 101 5.78 21.02 -5.47
CA LYS A 101 6.33 19.69 -5.71
C LYS A 101 6.64 18.99 -4.39
N PHE A 102 6.17 17.75 -4.26
CA PHE A 102 6.38 16.89 -3.11
C PHE A 102 6.94 15.57 -3.58
N LYS A 103 8.16 15.23 -3.13
CA LYS A 103 8.78 13.94 -3.40
C LYS A 103 8.26 12.92 -2.40
N ILE A 104 7.67 11.85 -2.91
CA ILE A 104 7.32 10.65 -2.14
C ILE A 104 8.31 9.56 -2.52
N SER A 105 8.95 8.95 -1.53
CA SER A 105 9.84 7.81 -1.79
C SER A 105 9.86 6.79 -0.66
N GLY A 106 10.38 5.60 -0.96
CA GLY A 106 10.62 4.57 0.05
C GLY A 106 9.34 4.09 0.74
N VAL A 107 8.24 4.00 0.01
CA VAL A 107 6.96 3.48 0.53
C VAL A 107 7.14 2.02 0.94
N LYS A 108 7.00 1.73 2.24
CA LYS A 108 7.04 0.37 2.78
C LYS A 108 5.69 -0.02 3.35
N VAL A 109 5.21 -1.18 2.92
CA VAL A 109 3.97 -1.78 3.40
C VAL A 109 4.31 -3.08 4.10
N ASN A 110 3.85 -3.20 5.34
CA ASN A 110 4.12 -4.35 6.18
C ASN A 110 2.88 -5.23 6.28
N LYS A 111 3.14 -6.54 6.43
CA LYS A 111 2.11 -7.52 6.76
C LYS A 111 2.04 -7.67 8.26
N VAL A 112 0.91 -7.31 8.86
CA VAL A 112 0.70 -7.35 10.30
C VAL A 112 -0.30 -8.45 10.63
N GLN A 113 0.09 -9.37 11.51
CA GLN A 113 -0.83 -10.37 12.04
C GLN A 113 -1.49 -9.83 13.32
N ARG A 114 -2.82 -9.68 13.31
CA ARG A 114 -3.57 -9.27 14.50
C ARG A 114 -4.49 -10.41 14.94
N SER A 115 -4.54 -10.63 16.26
CA SER A 115 -5.51 -11.55 16.86
C SER A 115 -6.90 -10.91 16.84
N THR A 116 -7.89 -11.65 16.35
CA THR A 116 -9.31 -11.34 16.50
C THR A 116 -9.92 -12.29 17.54
N MET A 117 -11.15 -12.04 18.01
CA MET A 117 -11.82 -12.89 19.01
C MET A 117 -11.83 -14.39 18.66
N TRP A 118 -11.77 -14.73 17.37
CA TRP A 118 -11.97 -16.11 16.91
C TRP A 118 -10.75 -16.69 16.19
N ASN A 119 -9.83 -15.86 15.65
CA ASN A 119 -8.71 -16.30 14.81
C ASN A 119 -7.62 -15.22 14.69
N LYS A 120 -6.42 -15.58 14.21
CA LYS A 120 -5.42 -14.61 13.75
C LYS A 120 -5.70 -14.21 12.29
N LYS A 121 -5.78 -12.91 12.00
CA LYS A 121 -5.92 -12.37 10.63
C LYS A 121 -4.67 -11.60 10.22
N LEU A 122 -4.34 -11.65 8.93
CA LEU A 122 -3.25 -10.89 8.32
C LEU A 122 -3.82 -9.64 7.67
N PHE A 123 -3.16 -8.50 7.88
CA PHE A 123 -3.51 -7.20 7.33
C PHE A 123 -2.29 -6.58 6.64
N CYS A 124 -2.53 -5.76 5.62
CA CYS A 124 -1.50 -4.92 5.01
C CYS A 124 -1.63 -3.51 5.57
N GLU A 125 -0.52 -2.97 6.08
CA GLU A 125 -0.47 -1.65 6.72
C GLU A 125 0.67 -0.84 6.12
N LEU A 126 0.42 0.43 5.77
CA LEU A 126 1.47 1.37 5.40
C LEU A 126 2.34 1.60 6.64
N ASN A 127 3.61 1.22 6.57
CA ASN A 127 4.53 1.33 7.70
C ASN A 127 5.24 2.68 7.69
N GLU A 128 5.85 3.01 6.57
CA GLU A 128 6.61 4.24 6.40
C GLU A 128 6.68 4.69 4.94
N TYR A 129 6.97 5.97 4.75
CA TYR A 129 7.39 6.56 3.49
C TYR A 129 8.21 7.82 3.79
N LYS A 130 8.84 8.40 2.78
CA LYS A 130 9.51 9.69 2.89
C LYS A 130 8.74 10.75 2.13
N LEU A 131 8.53 11.90 2.76
CA LEU A 131 8.03 13.12 2.15
C LEU A 131 9.14 14.16 2.12
N ASN A 132 9.57 14.57 0.93
CA ASN A 132 10.72 15.48 0.77
C ASN A 132 11.93 15.04 1.62
N ASP A 133 12.24 13.74 1.52
CA ASP A 133 13.31 13.04 2.26
C ASP A 133 13.12 12.93 3.79
N SER A 134 12.06 13.52 4.36
CA SER A 134 11.68 13.35 5.76
C SER A 134 10.90 12.06 5.97
N LEU A 135 11.31 11.24 6.94
CA LEU A 135 10.66 9.96 7.25
C LEU A 135 9.32 10.20 7.94
N ILE A 136 8.28 9.52 7.44
CA ILE A 136 6.93 9.50 7.98
C ILE A 136 6.59 8.05 8.34
N GLU A 137 6.20 7.78 9.58
CA GLU A 137 5.95 6.43 10.12
C GLU A 137 4.53 6.30 10.68
N ASN A 138 3.99 5.07 10.68
CA ASN A 138 2.72 4.71 11.34
C ASN A 138 1.50 5.52 10.87
N HIS A 139 1.47 5.88 9.59
CA HIS A 139 0.33 6.57 8.98
C HIS A 139 -0.62 5.60 8.29
N ASN A 140 -1.92 5.90 8.36
CA ASN A 140 -2.95 5.10 7.70
C ASN A 140 -2.89 5.18 6.16
N GLY A 141 -2.32 6.25 5.61
CA GLY A 141 -2.17 6.47 4.17
C GLY A 141 -1.17 7.59 3.86
N ILE A 142 -0.89 7.81 2.57
CA ILE A 142 0.10 8.81 2.13
C ILE A 142 -0.49 10.20 2.27
N SER A 143 0.20 11.05 3.04
CA SER A 143 -0.19 12.43 3.32
C SER A 143 0.88 13.41 2.82
N VAL A 144 0.43 14.52 2.22
CA VAL A 144 1.26 15.67 1.87
C VAL A 144 0.82 16.89 2.68
N TYR A 145 1.79 17.68 3.13
CA TYR A 145 1.58 18.82 4.03
C TYR A 145 2.06 20.10 3.37
N ARG A 146 1.32 21.19 3.57
CA ARG A 146 1.70 22.55 3.19
C ARG A 146 2.05 23.40 4.40
#